data_AF-A0A388P4Y2-F1
#
_entry.id   AF-A0A388P4Y2-F1
#
_cell.length_a   1.000
_cell.length_b   1.000
_cell.length_c   1.000
_cell.angle_alpha   90.00
_cell.angle_beta   90.00
_cell.angle_gamma   90.00
#
_symmetry.space_group_name_H-M   'P 1'
#
loop_
_entity.id
_entity.type
_entity.pdbx_description
1 polymer ?
#
loop_
_entity_poly.entity_id
_entity_poly.type
_entity_poly.pdbx_seq_one_letter_code
_entity_poly.pdbx_strand_id
1 'polypeptide(L)'
;MSDKLEEIFLMQQALNKRIGVETAGMTEEEKIKWVLNYLRAMQQEMAELTDSVPWKWWAKYQKFDEQNARVEVIDLFHFLISIAQVLGMSADDVYQAYLKKNAVNHHRQDSGYVKKDENDSRHI
;
A
#
# COMPACT_ATOMS: atom_id res chain seq x y z
N MET A 1 14.95 -20.41 -4.87
CA MET A 1 13.62 -20.06 -4.33
C MET A 1 13.35 -18.65 -4.83
N SER A 2 12.24 -18.42 -5.53
CA SER A 2 11.90 -17.07 -6.02
C SER A 2 11.72 -16.13 -4.83
N ASP A 3 12.14 -14.87 -4.96
CA ASP A 3 11.77 -13.86 -3.98
C ASP A 3 10.24 -13.67 -4.02
N LYS A 4 9.61 -13.70 -2.83
CA LYS A 4 8.16 -13.64 -2.70
C LYS A 4 7.63 -12.26 -3.09
N LEU A 5 8.38 -11.19 -2.78
CA LEU A 5 7.93 -9.84 -3.12
C LEU A 5 7.98 -9.61 -4.63
N GLU A 6 9.07 -10.02 -5.28
CA GLU A 6 9.18 -10.05 -6.74
C GLU A 6 8.03 -10.83 -7.39
N GLU A 7 7.72 -12.03 -6.88
CA GLU A 7 6.61 -12.85 -7.40
C GLU A 7 5.26 -12.12 -7.29
N ILE A 8 4.99 -11.46 -6.16
CA ILE A 8 3.77 -10.66 -5.98
C ILE A 8 3.71 -9.49 -6.96
N PHE A 9 4.82 -8.77 -7.18
CA PHE A 9 4.87 -7.66 -8.14
C PHE A 9 4.59 -8.16 -9.57
N LEU A 10 5.19 -9.28 -9.97
CA LEU A 10 4.94 -9.88 -11.28
C LEU A 10 3.48 -10.31 -11.45
N MET A 11 2.90 -10.97 -10.44
CA MET A 11 1.48 -11.34 -10.45
C MET A 11 0.56 -10.12 -10.54
N GLN A 12 0.88 -9.05 -9.78
CA GLN A 12 0.09 -7.82 -9.81
C GLN A 12 0.19 -7.10 -11.15
N GLN A 13 1.37 -7.06 -11.76
CA GLN A 13 1.55 -6.47 -13.08
C GLN A 13 0.72 -7.22 -14.13
N ALA A 14 0.75 -8.56 -14.08
CA ALA A 14 -0.07 -9.38 -14.97
C ALA A 14 -1.57 -9.15 -14.77
N LEU A 15 -2.02 -8.99 -13.52
CA LEU A 15 -3.42 -8.69 -13.21
C LEU A 15 -3.83 -7.30 -13.71
N ASN A 16 -3.03 -6.27 -13.44
CA ASN A 16 -3.26 -4.90 -13.92
C ASN A 16 -3.38 -4.87 -15.45
N LYS A 17 -2.45 -5.53 -16.16
CA LYS A 17 -2.50 -5.65 -17.62
C LYS A 17 -3.77 -6.36 -18.10
N ARG A 18 -4.19 -7.42 -17.41
CA ARG A 18 -5.42 -8.18 -17.75
C ARG A 18 -6.68 -7.33 -17.64
N ILE A 19 -6.73 -6.37 -16.72
CA ILE A 19 -7.86 -5.44 -16.54
C ILE A 19 -7.69 -4.12 -17.33
N GLY A 20 -6.72 -4.04 -18.23
CA GLY A 20 -6.53 -2.91 -19.14
C GLY A 20 -5.65 -1.78 -18.59
N VAL A 21 -4.87 -2.03 -17.54
CA VAL A 21 -3.93 -1.06 -16.96
C VAL A 21 -2.49 -1.52 -17.22
N GLU A 22 -1.88 -1.00 -18.28
CA GLU A 22 -0.44 -1.17 -18.52
C GLU A 22 0.31 -0.05 -17.79
N THR A 23 0.94 -0.38 -16.66
CA THR A 23 1.65 0.59 -15.82
C THR A 23 3.00 0.99 -16.39
N ALA A 24 3.59 0.16 -17.25
CA ALA A 24 4.86 0.46 -17.91
C ALA A 24 4.68 1.56 -18.97
N GLY A 25 5.55 2.57 -18.93
CA GLY A 25 5.58 3.63 -19.95
C GLY A 25 4.46 4.67 -19.86
N MET A 26 3.69 4.69 -18.76
CA MET A 26 2.66 5.72 -18.54
C MET A 26 3.26 7.13 -18.57
N THR A 27 2.55 8.05 -19.23
CA THR A 27 2.77 9.48 -19.15
C THR A 27 2.49 10.01 -17.75
N GLU A 28 2.96 11.22 -17.42
CA GLU A 28 2.68 11.85 -16.12
C GLU A 28 1.17 12.00 -15.87
N GLU A 29 0.40 12.40 -16.89
CA GLU A 29 -1.06 12.53 -16.81
C GLU A 29 -1.75 11.20 -16.48
N GLU A 30 -1.30 10.11 -17.12
CA GLU A 30 -1.82 8.76 -16.84
C GLU A 30 -1.44 8.29 -15.44
N LYS A 31 -0.21 8.56 -14.99
CA LYS A 31 0.22 8.25 -13.62
C LYS A 31 -0.64 8.97 -12.59
N ILE A 32 -0.86 10.27 -12.76
CA ILE A 32 -1.73 11.07 -11.89
C ILE A 32 -3.13 10.46 -11.82
N LYS A 33 -3.71 10.14 -12.99
CA LYS A 33 -5.04 9.52 -13.08
C LYS A 33 -5.10 8.19 -12.35
N TRP A 34 -4.14 7.29 -12.57
CA TRP A 34 -4.19 5.95 -12.01
C TRP A 34 -3.83 5.89 -10.53
N VAL A 35 -2.91 6.74 -10.07
CA VAL A 35 -2.68 6.94 -8.62
C VAL A 35 -3.99 7.36 -7.96
N LEU A 36 -4.71 8.34 -8.52
CA LEU A 36 -5.99 8.79 -7.96
C LEU A 36 -7.06 7.68 -7.97
N ASN A 37 -7.15 6.89 -9.05
CA ASN A 37 -8.12 5.80 -9.14
C ASN A 37 -7.83 4.69 -8.12
N TYR A 38 -6.57 4.25 -7.99
CA TYR A 38 -6.20 3.22 -7.02
C TYR A 38 -6.33 3.72 -5.58
N LEU A 39 -6.06 5.00 -5.30
CA LEU A 39 -6.33 5.59 -3.98
C LEU A 39 -7.82 5.55 -3.63
N ARG A 40 -8.71 5.83 -4.60
CA ARG A 40 -10.17 5.75 -4.39
C ARG A 40 -10.63 4.32 -4.15
N ALA A 41 -10.08 3.36 -4.90
CA ALA A 41 -10.39 1.94 -4.70
C ALA A 41 -9.93 1.49 -3.30
N MET A 42 -8.68 1.82 -2.92
CA MET A 42 -8.14 1.54 -1.59
C MET A 42 -8.98 2.17 -0.47
N GLN A 43 -9.53 3.37 -0.66
CA GLN A 43 -10.45 3.97 0.31
C GLN A 43 -11.75 3.19 0.48
N GLN A 44 -12.26 2.54 -0.57
CA GLN A 44 -13.41 1.65 -0.45
C GLN A 44 -13.04 0.41 0.37
N GLU A 45 -11.91 -0.25 0.09
CA GLU A 45 -11.48 -1.43 0.87
C GLU A 45 -11.16 -1.09 2.33
N MET A 46 -10.70 0.14 2.61
CA MET A 46 -10.57 0.61 4.00
C MET A 46 -11.93 0.70 4.71
N ALA A 47 -12.99 1.06 3.99
CA ALA A 47 -14.35 1.07 4.53
C ALA A 47 -14.87 -0.36 4.73
N GLU A 48 -14.61 -1.28 3.80
CA GLU A 48 -14.97 -2.70 3.94
C GLU A 48 -14.23 -3.36 5.13
N LEU A 49 -12.94 -3.04 5.33
CA LEU A 49 -12.18 -3.45 6.50
C LEU A 49 -12.76 -2.86 7.79
N THR A 50 -13.21 -1.60 7.75
CA THR A 50 -13.86 -0.96 8.89
C THR A 50 -15.16 -1.68 9.24
N ASP A 51 -15.96 -2.07 8.26
CA ASP A 51 -17.21 -2.80 8.49
C ASP A 51 -17.00 -4.26 8.93
N SER A 52 -15.79 -4.80 8.74
CA SER A 52 -15.39 -6.11 9.28
C SER A 52 -15.13 -6.09 10.79
N VAL A 53 -15.00 -4.90 11.41
CA VAL A 53 -14.77 -4.74 12.86
C VAL A 53 -15.96 -4.06 13.54
N PRO A 54 -16.20 -4.30 14.84
CA PRO A 54 -17.32 -3.70 15.58
C PRO A 54 -17.06 -2.21 15.91
N TRP A 55 -17.01 -1.36 14.89
CA TRP A 55 -16.63 0.05 15.01
C TRP A 55 -17.71 0.94 15.63
N LYS A 56 -19.01 0.57 15.52
CA LYS A 56 -20.11 1.32 16.14
C LYS A 56 -20.19 0.94 17.61
N TRP A 57 -19.40 1.62 18.44
CA TRP A 57 -19.33 1.34 19.88
C TRP A 57 -20.66 1.47 20.63
N TRP A 58 -21.68 2.12 20.04
CA TRP A 58 -23.04 2.21 20.58
C TRP A 58 -23.96 1.05 20.17
N ALA A 59 -23.55 0.17 19.26
CA ALA A 59 -24.34 -0.94 18.75
C ALA A 59 -23.78 -2.30 19.18
N LYS A 60 -24.59 -3.11 19.87
CA LYS A 60 -24.14 -4.40 20.46
C LYS A 60 -24.26 -5.62 19.53
N TYR A 61 -24.79 -5.46 18.32
CA TYR A 61 -25.04 -6.56 17.39
C TYR A 61 -23.89 -6.81 16.41
N GLN A 62 -22.92 -5.88 16.30
CA GLN A 62 -21.77 -6.06 15.42
C GLN A 62 -20.86 -7.15 15.99
N LYS A 63 -20.33 -7.99 15.10
CA LYS A 63 -19.34 -9.01 15.42
C LYS A 63 -18.08 -8.72 14.61
N PHE A 64 -16.95 -9.15 15.14
CA PHE A 64 -15.71 -9.14 14.39
C PHE A 64 -15.74 -10.26 13.35
N ASP A 65 -15.60 -9.90 12.08
CA ASP A 65 -15.40 -10.84 10.97
C ASP A 65 -13.92 -10.88 10.61
N GLU A 66 -13.18 -11.75 11.30
CA GLU A 66 -11.73 -11.88 11.09
C GLU A 66 -11.37 -12.35 9.69
N GLN A 67 -12.19 -13.23 9.10
CA GLN A 67 -11.92 -13.77 7.78
C GLN A 67 -12.08 -12.67 6.73
N ASN A 68 -13.14 -11.87 6.81
CA ASN A 68 -13.32 -10.75 5.90
C ASN A 68 -12.21 -9.71 6.11
N ALA A 69 -11.89 -9.36 7.36
CA ALA A 69 -10.81 -8.42 7.64
C ALA A 69 -9.46 -8.82 7.02
N ARG A 70 -9.15 -10.12 6.96
CA ARG A 70 -7.94 -10.63 6.28
C ARG A 70 -8.02 -10.46 4.76
N VAL A 71 -9.18 -10.62 4.16
CA VAL A 71 -9.41 -10.40 2.72
C VAL A 71 -9.19 -8.93 2.39
N GLU A 72 -9.83 -8.02 3.13
CA GLU A 72 -9.70 -6.58 2.87
C GLU A 72 -8.26 -6.07 3.04
N VAL A 73 -7.47 -6.65 3.95
CA VAL A 73 -6.04 -6.35 4.06
C VAL A 73 -5.27 -6.71 2.78
N ILE A 74 -5.64 -7.81 2.11
CA ILE A 74 -5.03 -8.20 0.84
C ILE A 74 -5.52 -7.31 -0.31
N ASP A 75 -6.79 -6.89 -0.30
CA ASP A 75 -7.31 -5.96 -1.32
C ASP A 75 -6.64 -4.57 -1.21
N LEU A 76 -6.42 -4.08 0.01
CA LEU A 76 -5.56 -2.90 0.24
C LEU A 76 -4.15 -3.11 -0.33
N PHE A 77 -3.57 -4.31 -0.16
CA PHE A 77 -2.24 -4.61 -0.66
C PHE A 77 -2.16 -4.64 -2.18
N HIS A 78 -3.18 -5.17 -2.87
CA HIS A 78 -3.31 -5.13 -4.33
C HIS A 78 -3.24 -3.69 -4.86
N PHE A 79 -3.97 -2.77 -4.24
CA PHE A 79 -3.96 -1.37 -4.65
C PHE A 79 -2.66 -0.65 -4.28
N LEU A 80 -2.04 -0.98 -3.15
CA LEU A 80 -0.75 -0.40 -2.75
C LEU A 80 0.35 -0.75 -3.76
N ILE A 81 0.44 -2.01 -4.15
CA ILE A 81 1.42 -2.46 -5.15
C ILE A 81 1.13 -1.83 -6.51
N SER A 82 -0.15 -1.74 -6.90
CA SER A 82 -0.52 -1.10 -8.16
C SER A 82 -0.12 0.38 -8.20
N ILE A 83 -0.27 1.11 -7.09
CA ILE A 83 0.23 2.49 -6.97
C ILE A 83 1.76 2.53 -7.11
N ALA A 84 2.49 1.64 -6.44
CA ALA A 84 3.96 1.56 -6.56
C ALA A 84 4.39 1.31 -8.02
N GLN A 85 3.72 0.41 -8.73
CA GLN A 85 3.98 0.12 -10.15
C GLN A 85 3.69 1.33 -11.05
N VAL A 86 2.59 2.05 -10.83
CA VAL A 86 2.28 3.30 -11.57
C VAL A 86 3.36 4.36 -11.34
N LEU A 87 3.90 4.44 -10.11
CA LEU A 87 5.01 5.33 -9.77
C LEU A 87 6.36 4.85 -10.30
N GLY A 88 6.41 3.69 -10.96
CA GLY A 88 7.61 3.13 -11.57
C GLY A 88 8.55 2.44 -10.59
N MET A 89 8.04 2.02 -9.43
CA MET A 89 8.83 1.28 -8.45
C MET A 89 8.80 -0.23 -8.76
N SER A 90 9.97 -0.85 -8.73
CA SER A 90 10.12 -2.31 -8.67
C SER A 90 9.95 -2.84 -7.24
N ALA A 91 9.90 -4.17 -7.08
CA ALA A 91 9.91 -4.80 -5.76
C ALA A 91 11.16 -4.43 -4.95
N ASP A 92 12.33 -4.37 -5.59
CA ASP A 92 13.58 -3.96 -4.94
C ASP A 92 13.52 -2.48 -4.52
N ASP A 93 13.01 -1.58 -5.38
CA ASP A 93 12.88 -0.16 -5.02
C ASP A 93 12.01 0.02 -3.76
N VAL A 94 10.88 -0.68 -3.68
CA VAL A 94 10.00 -0.66 -2.50
C VAL A 94 10.71 -1.23 -1.28
N TYR A 95 11.43 -2.34 -1.42
CA TYR A 95 12.18 -2.95 -0.32
C TYR A 95 13.30 -2.02 0.20
N GLN A 96 14.11 -1.44 -0.68
CA GLN A 96 15.17 -0.50 -0.30
C GLN A 96 14.60 0.77 0.36
N ALA A 97 13.52 1.32 -0.19
CA ALA A 97 12.82 2.46 0.40
C ALA A 97 12.28 2.13 1.79
N TYR A 98 11.70 0.93 1.97
CA TYR A 98 11.24 0.45 3.28
C TYR A 98 12.38 0.33 4.28
N LEU A 99 13.51 -0.28 3.91
CA LEU A 99 14.68 -0.42 4.80
C LEU A 99 15.19 0.94 5.28
N LYS A 100 15.36 1.90 4.37
CA LYS A 100 15.77 3.26 4.71
C LYS A 100 14.76 3.92 5.65
N LYS A 101 13.47 3.83 5.35
CA LYS A 101 12.41 4.43 6.17
C LYS A 101 12.33 3.80 7.55
N ASN A 102 12.48 2.49 7.62
CA ASN A 102 12.47 1.74 8.86
C ASN A 102 13.65 2.15 9.76
N ALA A 103 14.87 2.24 9.22
CA ALA A 103 16.04 2.71 9.95
C ALA A 103 15.85 4.14 10.51
N VAL A 104 15.32 5.07 9.70
CA VAL A 104 14.99 6.44 10.14
C VAL A 104 13.96 6.41 11.29
N ASN A 105 12.92 5.58 11.18
CA ASN A 105 11.90 5.48 12.23
C ASN A 105 12.45 4.90 13.53
N HIS A 106 13.35 3.92 13.48
CA HIS A 106 14.04 3.38 14.67
C HIS A 106 14.93 4.44 15.33
N HIS A 107 15.77 5.14 14.56
CA HIS A 107 16.59 6.23 15.07
C HIS A 107 15.74 7.33 15.76
N ARG A 108 14.56 7.64 15.22
CA ARG A 108 13.64 8.60 15.85
C ARG A 108 13.09 8.10 17.18
N GLN A 109 12.79 6.80 17.31
CA GLN A 109 12.36 6.22 18.59
C GLN A 109 13.51 6.26 19.61
N ASP A 110 14.73 5.89 19.21
CA ASP A 110 15.91 5.87 20.08
C ASP A 110 16.29 7.28 20.57
N SER A 111 16.07 8.30 19.74
CA SER A 111 16.30 9.72 20.08
C SER A 111 15.15 10.38 20.84
N GLY A 112 14.08 9.64 21.17
CA GLY A 112 12.93 10.14 21.93
C GLY A 112 11.95 11.01 21.15
N TYR A 113 12.00 10.99 19.81
CA TYR A 113 11.05 11.65 18.91
C TYR A 113 10.88 13.16 19.17
N VAL A 114 11.90 13.83 19.71
CA VAL A 114 11.81 15.20 20.24
C VAL A 114 11.49 16.24 19.15
N LYS A 115 11.91 16.00 17.90
CA LYS A 115 11.56 16.84 16.76
C LYS A 115 11.59 16.03 15.46
N LYS A 116 10.58 16.23 14.61
CA LYS A 116 10.54 15.66 13.25
C LYS A 116 11.43 16.52 12.35
N ASP A 117 12.50 15.95 11.81
CA ASP A 117 13.24 16.55 10.69
C ASP A 117 12.60 16.11 9.37
N GLU A 118 12.19 17.08 8.56
CA GLU A 118 11.55 16.86 7.26
C GLU A 118 12.56 16.42 6.19
N ASN A 119 13.86 16.59 6.44
CA ASN A 119 14.91 16.23 5.51
C ASN A 119 15.27 14.74 5.56
N ASP A 120 15.01 14.04 6.67
CA ASP A 120 15.43 12.64 6.87
C ASP A 120 14.84 11.66 5.85
N SER A 121 13.78 12.04 5.15
CA SER A 121 13.11 11.20 4.15
C SER A 121 13.29 11.70 2.71
N ARG A 122 14.11 12.74 2.47
CA ARG A 122 14.33 13.29 1.11
C ARG A 122 15.10 12.38 0.16
N HIS A 123 15.76 11.34 0.68
CA HIS A 123 16.59 10.39 -0.08
C HIS A 123 15.99 8.97 -0.12
N ILE A 124 14.73 8.84 0.31
CA ILE A 124 13.96 7.61 0.29
C ILE A 124 13.19 7.58 -1.03
#